data_AF-A0A5K0WG37-F1
#
_entry.id   AF-A0A5K0WG37-F1
#
_cell.length_a   1.000
_cell.length_b   1.000
_cell.length_c   1.000
_cell.angle_alpha   90.00
_cell.angle_beta   90.00
_cell.angle_gamma   90.00
#
_symmetry.space_group_name_H-M   'P 1'
#
loop_
_entity.id
_entity.type
_entity.pdbx_description
1 polymer ?
#
loop_
_entity_poly.entity_id
_entity_poly.type
_entity_poly.pdbx_seq_one_letter_code
_entity_poly.pdbx_strand_id
1 'polypeptide(L)' 'ALFDYLASILKQFVEKEEGYQPSPGTKALGFTFSFPMKQTSVSSGVLVKWTKGFAIHDMVSVCLISDDKLK' A
#
# COMPACT_ATOMS: atom_id res chain seq x y z
N ALA A 1 7.82 9.16 -1.19
CA ALA A 1 8.21 9.35 0.23
C ALA A 1 7.47 8.43 1.21
N LEU A 2 6.13 8.53 1.38
CA LEU A 2 5.39 7.68 2.34
C LEU A 2 5.39 6.19 1.95
N PHE A 3 5.00 5.89 0.70
CA PHE A 3 4.93 4.51 0.24
C PHE A 3 6.31 3.86 0.11
N ASP A 4 7.36 4.63 -0.18
CA ASP A 4 8.74 4.15 -0.15
C ASP A 4 9.13 3.73 1.28
N TYR A 5 8.73 4.52 2.28
CA TYR A 5 8.94 4.16 3.68
C TYR A 5 8.16 2.89 4.07
N LEU A 6 6.88 2.79 3.69
CA LEU A 6 6.08 1.57 3.90
C LEU A 6 6.71 0.35 3.22
N ALA A 7 7.18 0.49 1.98
CA ALA A 7 7.87 -0.55 1.24
C ALA A 7 9.17 -0.99 1.95
N SER A 8 9.93 -0.04 2.51
CA SER A 8 11.14 -0.35 3.27
C SER A 8 10.85 -1.11 4.57
N ILE A 9 9.75 -0.80 5.26
CA ILE A 9 9.33 -1.53 6.46
C ILE A 9 8.87 -2.94 6.08
N LEU A 10 8.07 -3.08 5.03
CA LEU A 10 7.59 -4.38 4.54
C LEU A 10 8.76 -5.27 4.13
N LYS A 11 9.76 -4.71 3.43
CA LYS A 11 10.99 -5.43 3.07
C LYS A 11 11.72 -5.96 4.30
N GLN A 12 11.97 -5.10 5.28
CA GLN A 12 12.62 -5.50 6.54
C GLN A 12 11.83 -6.57 7.30
N PHE A 13 10.50 -6.47 7.30
CA PHE A 13 9.63 -7.44 7.94
C PHE A 13 9.72 -8.82 7.28
N VAL A 14 9.64 -8.88 5.94
CA VAL A 14 9.76 -10.13 5.19
C VAL A 14 11.14 -10.77 5.37
N GLU A 15 12.21 -9.98 5.30
CA GLU A 15 13.59 -10.46 5.51
C GLU A 15 13.82 -11.01 6.92
N LYS A 16 13.18 -10.42 7.93
CA LYS A 16 13.29 -10.84 9.33
C LYS A 16 12.52 -12.13 9.62
N GLU A 17 11.31 -12.26 9.09
CA GLU A 17 10.40 -13.38 9.43
C GLU A 17 10.65 -14.65 8.60
N GLU A 18 11.15 -14.55 7.35
CA GLU A 18 11.35 -15.74 6.49
C GLU A 18 12.78 -16.33 6.51
N GLY A 19 13.76 -15.66 7.12
CA GLY A 19 15.16 -15.98 6.85
C GLY A 19 15.50 -15.81 5.35
N TYR A 20 16.69 -16.24 4.93
CA TYR A 20 17.23 -15.96 3.57
C TYR A 20 16.51 -16.69 2.42
N GLN A 21 15.42 -17.41 2.68
CA GLN A 21 14.69 -18.16 1.65
C GLN A 21 13.34 -17.51 1.38
N PRO A 22 13.28 -16.51 0.47
CA PRO A 22 12.00 -15.96 0.05
C PRO A 22 11.15 -17.10 -0.53
N SER A 23 10.01 -17.36 0.09
CA SER A 23 9.02 -18.29 -0.45
C SER A 23 8.67 -17.83 -1.88
N PRO A 24 8.83 -18.69 -2.90
CA PRO A 24 8.57 -18.30 -4.28
C PRO A 24 7.07 -18.05 -4.45
N GLY A 25 6.68 -16.78 -4.56
CA GLY A 25 5.30 -16.39 -4.87
C GLY A 25 4.88 -15.03 -4.33
N THR A 26 3.75 -14.54 -4.83
CA THR A 26 3.06 -13.36 -4.30
C THR A 26 2.33 -13.72 -3.01
N LYS A 27 2.57 -12.96 -1.93
CA LYS A 27 1.86 -13.12 -0.65
C LYS A 27 0.57 -12.29 -0.67
N ALA A 28 -0.51 -12.84 -0.11
CA ALA A 28 -1.73 -12.08 0.14
C ALA A 28 -1.46 -11.05 1.25
N LEU A 29 -1.65 -9.76 0.95
CA LEU A 29 -1.49 -8.66 1.90
C LEU A 29 -2.81 -7.87 1.99
N GLY A 30 -3.31 -7.69 3.20
CA GLY A 30 -4.40 -6.76 3.48
C GLY A 30 -3.83 -5.37 3.77
N PHE A 31 -4.31 -4.35 3.06
CA PHE A 31 -3.91 -2.95 3.30
C PHE A 31 -5.08 -2.16 3.91
N THR A 32 -5.00 -1.89 5.21
CA THR A 32 -6.02 -1.08 5.91
C THR A 32 -5.59 0.38 5.92
N PHE A 33 -6.25 1.20 5.09
CA PHE A 33 -5.98 2.62 5.01
C PHE A 33 -7.07 3.44 5.73
N SER A 34 -6.78 3.91 6.94
CA SER A 34 -7.74 4.58 7.82
C SER A 34 -7.99 6.05 7.46
N PHE A 35 -8.24 6.32 6.18
CA PHE A 35 -8.58 7.64 5.64
C PHE A 35 -9.81 7.54 4.73
N PRO A 36 -10.56 8.64 4.56
CA PRO A 36 -11.69 8.67 3.63
C PRO A 36 -11.24 8.33 2.20
N MET A 37 -11.61 7.15 1.72
CA MET A 37 -11.30 6.66 0.38
C MET A 37 -12.58 6.39 -0.41
N LYS A 38 -12.52 6.65 -1.72
CA LYS A 38 -13.53 6.23 -2.68
C LYS A 38 -13.07 4.91 -3.28
N GLN A 39 -13.58 3.81 -2.74
CA GLN A 39 -13.24 2.46 -3.17
C GLN A 39 -13.96 2.12 -4.48
N THR A 40 -13.21 1.60 -5.45
CA THR A 40 -13.72 1.13 -6.76
C THR A 40 -13.72 -0.40 -6.84
N SER A 41 -12.83 -1.08 -6.11
CA SER A 41 -12.81 -2.54 -5.92
C SER A 41 -12.20 -2.90 -4.56
N VAL A 42 -12.22 -4.18 -4.16
CA VAL A 42 -11.57 -4.64 -2.91
C VAL A 42 -10.08 -4.23 -2.86
N SER A 43 -9.45 -4.17 -4.01
CA SER A 43 -8.03 -3.85 -4.24
C SER A 43 -7.85 -2.58 -5.07
N SER A 44 -8.84 -1.68 -5.09
CA SER A 44 -8.70 -0.38 -5.76
C SER A 44 -9.50 0.73 -5.12
N GLY A 45 -8.88 1.91 -5.03
CA GLY A 45 -9.54 3.08 -4.49
C GLY A 45 -8.71 4.36 -4.58
N VAL A 46 -9.42 5.48 -4.61
CA VAL A 46 -8.83 6.82 -4.68
C VAL A 46 -8.99 7.51 -3.34
N LEU A 47 -7.91 8.11 -2.85
CA LEU A 47 -7.96 8.92 -1.64
C LEU A 47 -8.78 10.19 -1.89
N VAL A 48 -9.84 10.41 -1.11
CA VAL A 48 -10.69 11.61 -1.26
C VAL A 48 -10.00 12.81 -0.61
N LYS A 49 -9.50 12.64 0.61
CA LYS A 49 -8.84 13.70 1.36
C LYS A 49 -7.96 13.15 2.48
N TRP A 50 -6.81 13.77 2.69
CA TRP A 50 -6.03 13.56 3.90
C TRP A 50 -6.69 14.22 5.11
N THR A 51 -6.83 13.45 6.20
CA THR A 51 -7.36 13.93 7.48
C THR A 51 -6.27 13.88 8.56
N LYS A 52 -6.56 14.37 9.77
CA LYS A 52 -5.66 14.24 10.94
C LYS A 52 -4.31 14.95 10.81
N GLY A 53 -4.26 16.09 10.10
CA GLY A 53 -3.04 16.89 9.95
C GLY A 53 -2.03 16.33 8.95
N PHE A 54 -2.34 15.24 8.26
CA PHE A 54 -1.54 14.77 7.13
C PHE A 54 -1.86 15.62 5.90
N ALA A 55 -0.81 16.07 5.20
CA ALA A 55 -0.93 16.79 3.93
C ALA A 55 0.21 16.35 3.02
N ILE A 56 0.00 15.27 2.27
CA ILE A 56 0.93 14.83 1.23
C ILE A 56 0.43 15.41 -0.09
N HIS A 57 1.11 16.46 -0.55
CA HIS A 57 0.68 17.31 -1.66
C HIS A 57 0.42 16.51 -2.95
N ASP A 58 1.21 15.45 -3.19
CA ASP A 58 1.16 14.66 -4.42
C ASP A 58 0.26 13.40 -4.34
N MET A 59 -0.54 13.23 -3.28
CA MET A 59 -1.34 12.02 -3.07
C MET A 59 -2.85 12.24 -3.05
N VAL A 60 -3.31 13.50 -3.11
CA VAL A 60 -4.72 13.79 -3.35
C VAL A 60 -4.98 13.50 -4.82
N SER A 61 -5.84 12.51 -5.12
CA SER A 61 -6.17 11.99 -6.47
C SER A 61 -5.30 10.85 -7.02
N VAL A 62 -4.37 10.29 -6.24
CA VAL A 62 -3.62 9.08 -6.65
C VAL A 62 -4.42 7.83 -6.29
N CYS A 63 -4.48 6.89 -7.23
CA CYS A 63 -5.05 5.56 -7.00
C CYS A 63 -4.13 4.81 -6.02
N LEU A 64 -4.56 4.63 -4.78
CA LEU A 64 -3.73 4.06 -3.71
C LEU A 64 -3.57 2.56 -3.83
N ILE A 65 -4.53 1.91 -4.48
CA ILE A 65 -4.51 0.48 -4.74
C ILE A 65 -4.95 0.33 -6.20
N SER A 66 -4.17 -0.40 -6.98
CA SER A 66 -4.50 -0.75 -8.35
C SER A 66 -4.32 -2.24 -8.50
N ASP A 67 -5.35 -2.92 -8.98
CA ASP A 67 -5.20 -4.27 -9.52
C ASP A 67 -4.39 -4.18 -10.81
N ASP A 68 -3.07 -4.00 -10.69
CA ASP A 68 -2.19 -4.33 -11.80
C ASP A 68 -2.06 -5.85 -11.84
N LYS A 69 -3.14 -6.49 -12.32
CA LYS A 69 -3.08 -7.82 -12.93
C LYS A 69 -2.36 -7.65 -14.26
N LEU A 70 -1.07 -7.31 -14.21
CA LEU A 70 -0.22 -7.46 -15.37
C LEU A 70 -0.11 -8.96 -15.63
N LYS A 71 -0.55 -9.35 -16.82
CA LYS A 71 -0.33 -10.67 -17.40
C LYS A 71 1.15 -10.99 -17.47
#